data_AF-A0A8U1ESH7-F1
#
_entry.id   AF-A0A8U1ESH7-F1
#
_cell.length_a   1.000
_cell.length_b   1.000
_cell.length_c   1.000
_cell.angle_alpha   90.00
_cell.angle_beta   90.00
_cell.angle_gamma   90.00
#
_symmetry.space_group_name_H-M   'P 1'
#
loop_
_entity.id
_entity.type
_entity.pdbx_description
1 polymer ?
#
loop_
_entity_poly.entity_id
_entity_poly.type
_entity_poly.pdbx_seq_one_letter_code
_entity_poly.pdbx_strand_id
1 'polypeptide(L)'
;MYLYLLILLQLLSSAGASESGIVGGKIAKPHSRPYMVSLQHRGYRVCGGMLIREDFVLTSAHCLEGAYPLTVVLGAHDLTEEEKKSRQEIQVVHHHRHPLHRQYSQHTYDIMLLQGDSGGPLICNNKAQGIVAFNYPKRCDNSQYPHVYMKIPFFMPWIKEVLHGYGDNMSLNKQE
;
A
#
# COMPACT_ATOMS: atom_id res chain seq x y z
N MET A 1 18.65 -22.65 53.34
CA MET A 1 19.58 -21.94 52.43
C MET A 1 19.36 -22.31 50.97
N TYR A 2 19.38 -23.61 50.60
CA TYR A 2 19.07 -24.06 49.23
C TYR A 2 17.66 -23.70 48.72
N LEU A 3 16.65 -23.69 49.59
CA LEU A 3 15.27 -23.34 49.20
C LEU A 3 15.12 -21.87 48.80
N TYR A 4 15.86 -20.96 49.44
CA TYR A 4 15.90 -19.54 49.07
C TYR A 4 16.66 -19.31 47.76
N LEU A 5 17.68 -20.14 47.47
CA LEU A 5 18.44 -20.08 46.22
C LEU A 5 17.60 -20.50 45.00
N LEU A 6 16.69 -21.48 45.16
CA LEU A 6 15.77 -21.91 44.11
C LEU A 6 14.69 -20.85 43.81
N ILE A 7 14.20 -20.15 44.83
CA ILE A 7 13.18 -19.09 44.66
C ILE A 7 13.77 -17.87 43.93
N LEU A 8 15.02 -17.51 44.21
CA LEU A 8 15.75 -16.45 43.48
C LEU A 8 15.96 -16.80 42.00
N LEU A 9 16.19 -18.08 41.66
CA LEU A 9 16.39 -18.52 40.28
C LEU A 9 15.11 -18.40 39.42
N GLN A 10 13.92 -18.55 40.03
CA GLN A 10 12.65 -18.42 39.31
C GLN A 10 12.24 -16.95 39.08
N LEU A 11 12.73 -16.02 39.92
CA LEU A 11 12.52 -14.58 39.75
C LEU A 11 13.40 -13.94 38.67
N LEU A 12 14.47 -14.61 38.22
CA LEU A 12 15.29 -14.20 37.07
C LEU A 12 14.67 -14.57 35.70
N SER A 13 13.57 -15.29 35.67
CA SER A 13 12.79 -15.50 34.45
C SER A 13 11.86 -14.30 34.21
N SER A 14 12.44 -13.11 34.11
CA SER A 14 11.71 -11.91 33.76
C SER A 14 11.17 -12.06 32.33
N ALA A 15 9.85 -12.07 32.24
CA ALA A 15 9.03 -11.57 31.14
C ALA A 15 9.72 -11.49 29.77
N GLY A 16 9.91 -12.64 29.13
CA GLY A 16 10.08 -12.71 27.69
C GLY A 16 8.74 -12.46 27.02
N ALA A 17 8.24 -11.22 27.06
CA ALA A 17 7.22 -10.79 26.12
C ALA A 17 7.85 -10.87 24.73
N SER A 18 7.53 -11.95 24.00
CA SER A 18 7.90 -12.07 22.59
C SER A 18 7.08 -11.03 21.82
N GLU A 19 7.63 -9.82 21.69
CA GLU A 19 7.32 -9.04 20.51
C GLU A 19 7.89 -9.82 19.32
N SER A 20 7.02 -10.17 18.38
CA SER A 20 7.38 -10.80 17.12
C SER A 20 8.20 -9.82 16.28
N GLY A 21 9.49 -9.72 16.57
CA GLY A 21 10.48 -8.91 15.86
C GLY A 21 11.53 -9.81 15.23
N ILE A 22 12.01 -9.46 14.05
CA ILE A 22 13.15 -10.14 13.41
C ILE A 22 14.37 -10.00 14.33
N VAL A 23 14.78 -11.10 14.96
CA VAL A 23 15.94 -11.11 15.87
C VAL A 23 17.23 -10.95 15.06
N GLY A 24 18.03 -9.95 15.39
CA GLY A 24 19.33 -9.69 14.74
C GLY A 24 19.26 -8.92 13.40
N GLY A 25 18.10 -8.37 13.04
CA GLY A 25 17.94 -7.55 11.84
C GLY A 25 18.56 -6.15 11.96
N LYS A 26 18.71 -5.46 10.82
CA LYS A 26 19.03 -4.02 10.74
C LYS A 26 17.88 -3.29 10.04
N ILE A 27 17.61 -2.06 10.46
CA ILE A 27 16.65 -1.18 9.77
C ILE A 27 17.07 -1.01 8.31
N ALA A 28 16.12 -1.17 7.38
CA ALA A 28 16.40 -1.00 5.96
C ALA A 28 16.74 0.46 5.66
N LYS A 29 17.60 0.73 4.66
CA LYS A 29 17.83 2.12 4.21
C LYS A 29 16.47 2.75 3.82
N PRO A 30 16.17 4.00 4.24
CA PRO A 30 14.92 4.66 3.89
C PRO A 30 14.57 4.56 2.41
N HIS A 31 13.33 4.17 2.13
CA HIS A 31 12.74 3.99 0.79
C HIS A 31 13.52 3.05 -0.16
N SER A 32 14.45 2.22 0.34
CA SER A 32 15.22 1.27 -0.48
C SER A 32 14.44 0.02 -0.89
N ARG A 33 13.19 -0.11 -0.45
CA ARG A 33 12.28 -1.23 -0.73
C ARG A 33 10.94 -0.69 -1.23
N PRO A 34 10.90 -0.06 -2.42
CA PRO A 34 9.72 0.66 -2.90
C PRO A 34 8.51 -0.24 -3.18
N TYR A 35 8.73 -1.54 -3.33
CA TYR A 35 7.68 -2.54 -3.54
C TYR A 35 7.01 -3.03 -2.26
N MET A 36 7.50 -2.67 -1.07
CA MET A 36 6.92 -3.09 0.20
C MET A 36 5.59 -2.38 0.43
N VAL A 37 4.53 -3.17 0.67
CA VAL A 37 3.17 -2.65 0.93
C VAL A 37 2.78 -2.91 2.37
N SER A 38 2.17 -1.91 3.01
CA SER A 38 1.43 -2.07 4.25
C SER A 38 -0.06 -2.10 3.94
N LEU A 39 -0.72 -3.24 4.17
CA LEU A 39 -2.17 -3.36 4.04
C LEU A 39 -2.81 -2.92 5.34
N GLN A 40 -3.78 -2.01 5.25
CA GLN A 40 -4.44 -1.43 6.41
C GLN A 40 -5.95 -1.61 6.35
N HIS A 41 -6.55 -1.79 7.53
CA HIS A 41 -7.99 -1.75 7.74
C HIS A 41 -8.28 -0.72 8.84
N ARG A 42 -9.15 0.27 8.56
CA ARG A 42 -9.47 1.37 9.49
C ARG A 42 -8.24 2.10 10.04
N GLY A 43 -7.18 2.22 9.22
CA GLY A 43 -5.92 2.89 9.60
C GLY A 43 -4.94 2.02 10.40
N TYR A 44 -5.27 0.76 10.68
CA TYR A 44 -4.38 -0.19 11.37
C TYR A 44 -3.78 -1.18 10.39
N ARG A 45 -2.47 -1.45 10.52
CA ARG A 45 -1.78 -2.46 9.71
C ARG A 45 -2.30 -3.85 10.02
N VAL A 46 -2.81 -4.54 9.00
CA VAL A 46 -3.32 -5.92 9.09
C VAL A 46 -2.35 -6.91 8.46
N CYS A 47 -1.75 -6.56 7.33
CA CYS A 47 -0.89 -7.46 6.56
C CYS A 47 0.21 -6.70 5.83
N GLY A 48 1.15 -7.47 5.28
CA GLY A 48 2.08 -6.99 4.26
C GLY A 48 1.61 -7.34 2.85
N GLY A 49 2.31 -6.81 1.87
CA GLY A 49 2.18 -7.21 0.48
C GLY A 49 3.38 -6.76 -0.34
N MET A 50 3.34 -7.10 -1.62
CA MET A 50 4.32 -6.68 -2.60
C MET A 50 3.63 -6.00 -3.77
N LEU A 51 4.04 -4.78 -4.09
CA LEU A 51 3.67 -4.13 -5.34
C LEU A 51 4.35 -4.88 -6.48
N ILE A 52 3.56 -5.55 -7.31
CA ILE A 52 4.06 -6.31 -8.46
C ILE A 52 3.81 -5.56 -9.79
N ARG A 53 2.89 -4.60 -9.76
CA ARG A 53 2.56 -3.65 -10.82
C ARG A 53 1.95 -2.42 -10.17
N GLU A 54 1.95 -1.29 -10.86
CA GLU A 54 1.49 0.00 -10.36
C GLU A 54 0.04 -0.03 -9.84
N ASP A 55 -0.81 -0.92 -10.36
CA ASP A 55 -2.20 -1.12 -9.96
C ASP A 55 -2.46 -2.47 -9.26
N PHE A 56 -1.44 -3.31 -9.04
CA PHE A 56 -1.59 -4.62 -8.39
C PHE A 56 -0.62 -4.87 -7.24
N VAL A 57 -1.21 -5.22 -6.10
CA VAL A 57 -0.50 -5.74 -4.93
C VAL A 57 -0.75 -7.24 -4.79
N LEU A 58 0.33 -7.99 -4.64
CA LEU A 58 0.30 -9.39 -4.26
C LEU A 58 0.31 -9.53 -2.75
N THR A 59 -0.58 -10.36 -2.21
CA THR A 59 -0.68 -10.68 -0.79
C THR A 59 -1.31 -12.06 -0.59
N SER A 60 -1.50 -12.49 0.67
CA SER A 60 -2.27 -13.68 0.99
C SER A 60 -3.78 -13.41 0.99
N ALA A 61 -4.56 -14.42 0.62
CA ALA A 61 -6.02 -14.30 0.55
C ALA A 61 -6.66 -14.20 1.94
N HIS A 62 -6.05 -14.80 2.96
CA HIS A 62 -6.50 -14.69 4.35
C HIS A 62 -6.42 -13.24 4.89
N CYS A 63 -5.60 -12.36 4.29
CA CYS A 63 -5.52 -10.96 4.71
C CYS A 63 -6.82 -10.18 4.51
N LEU A 64 -7.76 -10.71 3.74
CA LEU A 64 -9.09 -10.14 3.57
C LEU A 64 -10.07 -10.57 4.68
N GLU A 65 -9.77 -11.64 5.42
CA GLU A 65 -10.69 -12.21 6.40
C GLU A 65 -10.81 -11.31 7.63
N GLY A 66 -11.99 -10.71 7.79
CA GLY A 66 -12.26 -9.76 8.89
C GLY A 66 -11.65 -8.37 8.70
N ALA A 67 -11.03 -8.09 7.55
CA ALA A 67 -10.31 -6.84 7.27
C ALA A 67 -10.81 -6.15 5.98
N TYR A 68 -12.13 -5.93 5.85
CA TYR A 68 -12.72 -5.24 4.69
C TYR A 68 -13.38 -3.91 5.07
N PRO A 69 -13.14 -2.79 4.36
CA PRO A 69 -12.27 -2.67 3.18
C PRO A 69 -10.78 -2.60 3.54
N LEU A 70 -9.93 -2.95 2.56
CA LEU A 70 -8.47 -2.80 2.64
C LEU A 70 -8.01 -1.50 1.96
N THR A 71 -7.04 -0.85 2.59
CA THR A 71 -6.25 0.25 2.03
C THR A 71 -4.82 -0.24 1.79
N VAL A 72 -4.29 0.00 0.60
CA VAL A 72 -2.88 -0.22 0.26
C VAL A 72 -2.09 1.03 0.62
N VAL A 73 -1.06 0.88 1.45
CA VAL A 73 -0.12 1.96 1.79
C VAL A 73 1.24 1.69 1.18
N LEU A 74 1.71 2.63 0.36
CA LEU A 74 2.96 2.57 -0.41
C LEU A 74 3.88 3.75 -0.09
N GLY A 75 5.18 3.55 -0.29
CA GLY A 75 6.19 4.61 -0.20
C GLY A 75 6.61 5.01 1.22
N ALA A 76 6.02 4.41 2.26
CA ALA A 76 6.41 4.64 3.65
C ALA A 76 7.69 3.85 4.01
N HIS A 77 8.62 4.51 4.69
CA HIS A 77 9.70 3.86 5.42
C HIS A 77 9.26 3.56 6.86
N ASP A 78 8.60 4.53 7.49
CA ASP A 78 8.03 4.49 8.82
C ASP A 78 6.52 4.81 8.75
N LEU A 79 5.71 4.13 9.55
CA LEU A 79 4.26 4.36 9.56
C LEU A 79 3.84 5.53 10.48
N THR A 80 4.76 6.45 10.77
CA THR A 80 4.55 7.63 11.63
C THR A 80 3.72 8.71 10.94
N GLU A 81 3.22 9.68 11.72
CA GLU A 81 2.45 10.81 11.21
C GLU A 81 3.25 11.70 10.25
N GLU A 82 4.57 11.75 10.39
CA GLU A 82 5.44 12.59 9.57
C GLU A 82 5.46 12.13 8.11
N GLU A 83 5.48 10.82 7.86
CA GLU A 83 5.46 10.24 6.51
C GLU A 83 4.04 10.08 5.93
N LYS A 84 2.99 10.42 6.67
CA LYS A 84 1.62 10.44 6.11
C LYS A 84 1.48 11.33 4.88
N LYS A 85 2.29 12.41 4.80
CA LYS A 85 2.26 13.35 3.68
C LYS A 85 2.93 12.80 2.42
N SER A 86 3.87 11.87 2.56
CA SER A 86 4.67 11.34 1.44
C SER A 86 4.23 9.94 1.00
N ARG A 87 3.52 9.20 1.86
CA ARG A 87 2.96 7.90 1.53
C ARG A 87 1.74 8.01 0.62
N GLN A 88 1.51 6.99 -0.19
CA GLN A 88 0.27 6.84 -0.93
C GLN A 88 -0.67 5.92 -0.16
N GLU A 89 -1.95 6.27 -0.15
CA GLU A 89 -3.03 5.42 0.34
C GLU A 89 -4.00 5.18 -0.81
N ILE A 90 -4.10 3.93 -1.26
CA ILE A 90 -4.93 3.52 -2.38
C ILE A 90 -6.03 2.62 -1.85
N GLN A 91 -7.29 2.95 -2.14
CA GLN A 91 -8.41 2.07 -1.82
C GLN A 91 -8.39 0.87 -2.75
N VAL A 92 -8.64 -0.31 -2.18
CA VAL A 92 -8.75 -1.54 -2.97
C VAL A 92 -10.16 -1.68 -3.50
N VAL A 93 -10.27 -1.87 -4.81
CA VAL A 93 -11.54 -1.99 -5.53
C VAL A 93 -11.87 -3.44 -5.83
N HIS A 94 -10.87 -4.19 -6.30
CA HIS A 94 -11.05 -5.59 -6.68
C HIS A 94 -10.11 -6.50 -5.92
N HIS A 95 -10.66 -7.66 -5.53
CA HIS A 95 -9.99 -8.68 -4.76
C HIS A 95 -10.03 -9.99 -5.56
N HIS A 96 -8.92 -10.33 -6.20
CA HIS A 96 -8.80 -11.52 -7.04
C HIS A 96 -8.14 -12.63 -6.24
N ARG A 97 -8.92 -13.36 -5.44
CA ARG A 97 -8.45 -14.53 -4.69
C ARG A 97 -8.20 -15.69 -5.65
N HIS A 98 -7.21 -16.51 -5.35
CA HIS A 98 -7.01 -17.74 -6.10
C HIS A 98 -8.28 -18.62 -6.04
N PRO A 99 -8.77 -19.16 -7.18
CA PRO A 99 -10.02 -19.92 -7.22
C PRO A 99 -10.07 -21.12 -6.25
N LEU A 100 -8.91 -21.75 -6.01
CA LEU A 100 -8.79 -22.93 -5.16
C LEU A 100 -8.64 -22.62 -3.65
N HIS A 101 -8.59 -21.35 -3.23
CA HIS A 101 -8.25 -20.97 -1.84
C HIS A 101 -9.18 -21.54 -0.77
N ARG A 102 -10.46 -21.77 -1.11
CA ARG A 102 -11.46 -22.36 -0.18
C ARG A 102 -11.87 -23.78 -0.54
N GLN A 103 -11.25 -24.38 -1.55
CA GLN A 103 -11.64 -25.70 -2.03
C GLN A 103 -11.03 -26.85 -1.20
N TYR A 104 -9.91 -26.61 -0.51
CA TYR A 104 -9.19 -27.64 0.24
C TYR A 104 -9.07 -27.33 1.72
N SER A 105 -8.55 -26.15 2.06
CA SER A 105 -8.48 -25.63 3.43
C SER A 105 -8.19 -24.13 3.38
N GLN A 106 -8.42 -23.40 4.48
CA GLN A 106 -8.27 -21.94 4.54
C GLN A 106 -6.83 -21.44 4.31
N HIS A 107 -5.84 -22.34 4.19
CA HIS A 107 -4.44 -22.00 3.98
C HIS A 107 -3.87 -22.56 2.67
N THR A 108 -4.66 -23.33 1.91
CA THR A 108 -4.24 -23.82 0.60
C THR A 108 -4.48 -22.72 -0.44
N TYR A 109 -3.58 -22.54 -1.40
CA TYR A 109 -3.67 -21.48 -2.42
C TYR A 109 -3.98 -20.09 -1.83
N ASP A 110 -3.35 -19.78 -0.70
CA ASP A 110 -3.54 -18.55 0.06
C ASP A 110 -2.81 -17.36 -0.58
N ILE A 111 -3.31 -16.97 -1.76
CA ILE A 111 -2.74 -15.93 -2.60
C ILE A 111 -3.87 -15.11 -3.23
N MET A 112 -3.69 -13.80 -3.24
CA MET A 112 -4.66 -12.85 -3.75
C MET A 112 -3.96 -11.66 -4.40
N LEU A 113 -4.58 -11.16 -5.47
CA LEU A 113 -4.22 -9.92 -6.12
C LEU A 113 -5.22 -8.83 -5.73
N LEU A 114 -4.71 -7.73 -5.20
CA LEU A 114 -5.49 -6.53 -4.89
C LEU A 114 -5.29 -5.52 -6.00
N GLN A 115 -6.38 -4.93 -6.48
CA GLN A 115 -6.35 -3.93 -7.54
C GLN A 115 -6.93 -2.60 -7.05
N GLY A 116 -6.21 -1.51 -7.31
CA GLY A 116 -6.67 -0.14 -7.02
C GLY A 116 -7.61 0.45 -8.08
N ASP A 117 -8.04 1.70 -7.86
CA ASP A 117 -8.94 2.45 -8.74
C ASP A 117 -8.30 2.84 -10.08
N SER A 118 -9.07 2.71 -11.16
CA SER A 118 -8.82 3.42 -12.44
C SER A 118 -8.97 4.93 -12.21
N GLY A 119 -8.07 5.73 -12.77
CA GLY A 119 -7.98 7.17 -12.52
C GLY A 119 -7.13 7.55 -11.30
N GLY A 120 -6.62 6.57 -10.54
CA GLY A 120 -5.76 6.82 -9.39
C GLY A 120 -4.41 7.46 -9.78
N PRO A 121 -3.86 8.38 -8.96
CA PRO A 121 -2.58 9.01 -9.24
C PRO A 121 -1.39 8.11 -8.83
N LEU A 122 -0.40 7.97 -9.71
CA LEU A 122 0.92 7.43 -9.38
C LEU A 122 1.78 8.57 -8.83
N ILE A 123 2.09 8.57 -7.53
CA ILE A 123 2.87 9.62 -6.84
C ILE A 123 4.28 9.13 -6.47
N CYS A 124 5.33 9.72 -7.01
CA CYS A 124 6.72 9.41 -6.60
C CYS A 124 7.37 10.68 -6.05
N ASN A 125 8.03 10.59 -4.89
CA ASN A 125 8.69 11.72 -4.24
C ASN A 125 7.80 12.96 -4.11
N ASN A 126 6.56 12.75 -3.64
CA ASN A 126 5.55 13.80 -3.50
C ASN A 126 5.15 14.50 -4.81
N LYS A 127 5.36 13.86 -5.97
CA LYS A 127 4.97 14.37 -7.30
C LYS A 127 4.16 13.35 -8.07
N ALA A 128 3.08 13.80 -8.70
CA ALA A 128 2.26 12.97 -9.56
C ALA A 128 2.99 12.67 -10.88
N GLN A 129 3.25 11.40 -11.13
CA GLN A 129 3.98 10.86 -12.28
C GLN A 129 3.04 10.32 -13.36
N GLY A 130 1.88 9.79 -12.95
CA GLY A 130 0.92 9.24 -13.90
C GLY A 130 -0.49 9.10 -13.34
N ILE A 131 -1.45 8.83 -14.23
CA ILE A 131 -2.83 8.49 -13.91
C ILE A 131 -3.12 7.11 -14.52
N VAL A 132 -3.69 6.20 -13.73
CA VAL A 132 -4.12 4.87 -14.21
C VAL A 132 -5.27 5.06 -15.20
N ALA A 133 -5.14 4.62 -16.46
CA ALA A 133 -6.16 4.90 -17.48
C ALA A 133 -7.21 3.78 -17.63
N PHE A 134 -6.83 2.56 -18.02
CA PHE A 134 -7.80 1.50 -18.34
C PHE A 134 -7.28 0.08 -18.09
N ASN A 135 -8.14 -0.77 -17.53
CA ASN A 135 -8.10 -2.24 -17.64
C ASN A 135 -9.43 -2.69 -18.28
N TYR A 136 -9.39 -3.30 -19.46
CA TYR A 136 -10.58 -3.91 -20.06
C TYR A 136 -11.03 -5.10 -19.20
N PRO A 137 -12.33 -5.22 -18.86
CA PRO A 137 -12.82 -6.14 -17.82
C PRO A 137 -12.65 -7.66 -18.11
N LYS A 138 -12.05 -8.07 -19.25
CA LYS A 138 -11.95 -9.49 -19.64
C LYS A 138 -10.62 -9.94 -20.28
N ARG A 139 -9.58 -9.09 -20.39
CA ARG A 139 -8.26 -9.53 -20.90
C ARG A 139 -7.12 -8.79 -20.20
N CYS A 140 -6.36 -9.51 -19.37
CA CYS A 140 -5.22 -9.00 -18.61
C CYS A 140 -3.86 -9.47 -19.17
N ASP A 141 -3.87 -10.19 -20.29
CA ASP A 141 -2.73 -10.93 -20.86
C ASP A 141 -2.45 -10.56 -22.33
N ASN A 142 -3.05 -9.47 -22.83
CA ASN A 142 -2.83 -9.07 -24.21
C ASN A 142 -1.49 -8.34 -24.37
N SER A 143 -0.49 -9.05 -24.88
CA SER A 143 0.85 -8.54 -25.21
C SER A 143 0.86 -7.39 -26.25
N GLN A 144 -0.26 -7.09 -26.91
CA GLN A 144 -0.38 -6.02 -27.90
C GLN A 144 -0.81 -4.67 -27.30
N TYR A 145 -1.40 -4.64 -26.10
CA TYR A 145 -1.90 -3.43 -25.45
C TYR A 145 -1.51 -3.42 -23.97
N PRO A 146 -0.29 -2.95 -23.63
CA PRO A 146 0.17 -2.92 -22.25
C PRO A 146 -0.70 -1.98 -21.40
N HIS A 147 -0.83 -2.29 -20.11
CA HIS A 147 -1.52 -1.46 -19.12
C HIS A 147 -1.09 0.01 -19.26
N VAL A 148 -2.06 0.89 -19.54
CA VAL A 148 -1.80 2.25 -20.01
C VAL A 148 -1.86 3.23 -18.85
N TYR A 149 -0.81 4.01 -18.70
CA TYR A 149 -0.75 5.15 -17.78
C TYR A 149 -0.66 6.43 -18.58
N MET A 150 -1.42 7.45 -18.16
CA MET A 150 -1.28 8.80 -18.67
C MET A 150 -0.10 9.46 -17.96
N LYS A 151 0.97 9.81 -18.68
CA LYS A 151 2.14 10.48 -18.09
C LYS A 151 1.82 11.93 -17.76
N ILE A 152 1.68 12.27 -16.48
CA ILE A 152 1.36 13.63 -16.06
C ILE A 152 2.36 14.68 -16.61
N PRO A 153 3.69 14.44 -16.62
CA PRO A 153 4.65 15.40 -17.20
C PRO A 153 4.35 15.82 -18.64
N PHE A 154 3.78 14.93 -19.47
CA PHE A 154 3.43 15.25 -20.85
C PHE A 154 2.33 16.32 -20.95
N PHE A 155 1.39 16.34 -20.00
CA PHE A 155 0.25 17.26 -19.98
C PHE A 155 0.51 18.53 -19.17
N MET A 156 1.66 18.65 -18.50
CA MET A 156 1.95 19.80 -17.64
C MET A 156 1.89 21.17 -18.34
N PRO A 157 2.31 21.34 -19.62
CA PRO A 157 2.13 22.62 -20.30
C PRO A 157 0.66 23.03 -20.39
N TRP A 158 -0.21 22.12 -20.83
CA TRP A 158 -1.66 22.34 -20.94
C TRP A 158 -2.32 22.53 -19.57
N ILE A 159 -1.96 21.73 -18.56
CA ILE A 159 -2.48 21.89 -17.19
C ILE A 159 -2.15 23.30 -16.65
N LYS A 160 -0.92 23.77 -16.86
CA LYS A 160 -0.52 25.13 -16.46
C LYS A 160 -1.31 26.19 -17.21
N GLU A 161 -1.47 26.04 -18.52
CA GLU A 161 -2.25 26.98 -19.34
C GLU A 161 -3.69 27.13 -18.82
N VAL A 162 -4.38 26.02 -18.56
CA VAL A 162 -5.75 26.01 -18.01
C VAL A 162 -5.82 26.65 -16.63
N LEU A 163 -4.89 26.32 -15.73
CA LEU A 163 -4.86 26.87 -14.37
C LEU A 163 -4.49 28.37 -14.36
N HIS A 164 -3.63 28.81 -15.27
CA HIS A 164 -3.29 30.22 -15.42
C HIS A 164 -4.46 31.03 -16.00
N GLY A 165 -5.19 30.48 -16.98
CA GLY A 165 -6.42 31.09 -17.51
C GLY A 165 -7.56 31.21 -16.49
N TYR A 166 -7.53 30.41 -15.42
CA TYR A 166 -8.49 30.51 -14.30
C TYR A 166 -8.11 31.61 -13.29
N GLY A 167 -6.83 31.98 -13.21
CA GLY A 167 -6.31 33.00 -12.30
C GLY A 167 -6.73 34.43 -12.67
N ASP A 168 -6.75 34.75 -13.97
CA ASP A 168 -7.14 36.07 -14.46
C ASP A 168 -8.66 36.33 -14.38
N ASN A 169 -9.48 35.28 -14.37
CA ASN A 169 -10.93 35.40 -14.18
C ASN A 169 -11.37 35.46 -12.71
N MET A 170 -10.48 35.16 -11.75
CA MET A 170 -10.79 35.28 -10.32
C MET A 170 -10.43 36.67 -9.75
N SER A 171 -9.53 37.41 -10.40
CA SER A 171 -9.27 38.83 -10.13
C SER A 171 -10.33 39.76 -10.72
N LEU A 172 -11.07 39.33 -11.75
CA LEU A 172 -12.16 40.10 -12.36
C LEU A 172 -13.53 39.91 -11.69
N ASN A 173 -13.71 38.89 -10.83
CA ASN A 173 -14.96 38.64 -10.10
C ASN A 173 -14.88 38.98 -8.59
N LYS A 174 -13.97 39.88 -8.19
CA LYS A 174 -13.86 40.38 -6.80
C LYS A 174 -14.25 41.85 -6.63
N GLN A 175 -14.91 42.44 -7.64
CA GLN A 175 -15.48 43.79 -7.56
C GLN A 175 -16.90 43.77 -8.13
N GLU A 176 -17.85 43.27 -7.34
CA GLU A 176 -19.25 43.72 -7.30
C GLU A 176 -19.84 43.39 -5.92
#